data_AF-A0AAN7YC08-F1
#
_entry.id   AF-A0AAN7YC08-F1
#
_cell.length_a   1.000
_cell.length_b   1.000
_cell.length_c   1.000
_cell.angle_alpha   90.00
_cell.angle_beta   90.00
_cell.angle_gamma   90.00
#
_symmetry.space_group_name_H-M   'P 1'
#
loop_
_entity.id
_entity.type
_entity.pdbx_description
1 polymer ?
#
loop_
_entity_poly.entity_id
_entity_poly.type
_entity_poly.pdbx_seq_one_letter_code
_entity_poly.pdbx_strand_id
1 'polypeptide(L)'
;MYRLCAQCCYNEVEFEGPLDNSIITWEQWERIVVTEGEKTYAKYHKIEKSGSTADLLGLLNQKIDAFIRHQFNWLHQTRSLRELKHSLLRDELCVHIDFSENYACKLNREVQHFHFGGSRKQATIHTCVVYTGNATHTYATISGCLRHDERAVWAHLEPVVRDAMTKCETPPSSLHIISGGPVTQYRNRKNFYLLSTVPFLLGFKSVTWNFSEKAHGKGAPDGVGATVKRIADTAVQRGKDLQTPEDVYDFLIKQKSTVNFYWISEEDVEKFDEKVPELVPAVKGTMKLHQVISTEPATILYRDISCFCSRPAAADCKCYSPSKVDFRSVSEAPEPPILNQKGKFIVVNYEGKPFVGQITQVVGDEIEVSCMKQLGAKNVFTWPQPSDLLFYYEADVLSVISEPEPVNSRHSRLTTEDWKKFQAQS
;
A
#
# COMPACT_ATOMS: atom_id res chain seq x y z
N MET A 1 -9.61 -5.47 -22.64
CA MET A 1 -9.09 -5.44 -21.24
C MET A 1 -8.45 -4.10 -20.93
N TYR A 2 -7.28 -3.78 -21.53
CA TYR A 2 -6.58 -2.51 -21.27
C TYR A 2 -6.51 -1.55 -22.48
N ARG A 3 -7.38 -1.74 -23.49
CA ARG A 3 -7.29 -1.03 -24.78
C ARG A 3 -5.94 -1.16 -25.52
N LEU A 4 -5.16 -2.19 -25.24
CA LEU A 4 -3.83 -2.38 -25.81
C LEU A 4 -3.78 -3.20 -27.11
N CYS A 5 -4.91 -3.76 -27.58
CA CYS A 5 -4.90 -4.51 -28.83
C CYS A 5 -5.26 -3.61 -30.01
N ALA A 6 -4.76 -3.98 -31.21
CA ALA A 6 -4.95 -3.23 -32.45
C ALA A 6 -6.41 -2.94 -32.81
N GLN A 7 -7.38 -3.69 -32.25
CA GLN A 7 -8.81 -3.49 -32.48
C GLN A 7 -9.46 -2.45 -31.55
N CYS A 8 -8.85 -2.10 -30.42
CA CYS A 8 -9.48 -1.22 -29.42
C CYS A 8 -8.59 -0.07 -28.92
N CYS A 9 -7.33 -0.03 -29.33
CA CYS A 9 -6.43 1.08 -29.04
C CYS A 9 -6.88 2.39 -29.71
N TYR A 10 -7.56 2.31 -30.87
CA TYR A 10 -8.04 3.47 -31.63
C TYR A 10 -9.48 3.91 -31.31
N ASN A 11 -10.17 3.22 -30.39
CA ASN A 11 -11.58 3.52 -30.11
C ASN A 11 -11.71 4.77 -29.23
N GLU A 12 -11.88 5.93 -29.83
CA GLU A 12 -12.16 7.16 -29.09
C GLU A 12 -13.60 7.19 -28.57
N VAL A 13 -13.85 7.97 -27.52
CA VAL A 13 -15.22 8.21 -27.06
C VAL A 13 -15.89 9.13 -28.06
N GLU A 14 -16.90 8.63 -28.75
CA GLU A 14 -17.73 9.44 -29.64
C GLU A 14 -18.52 10.46 -28.80
N PHE A 15 -18.39 11.74 -29.16
CA PHE A 15 -19.09 12.85 -28.52
C PHE A 15 -20.10 13.47 -29.49
N GLU A 16 -21.38 13.27 -29.23
CA GLU A 16 -22.49 13.85 -29.99
C GLU A 16 -22.92 15.19 -29.37
N GLY A 17 -22.04 16.20 -29.40
CA GLY A 17 -22.35 17.54 -28.90
C GLY A 17 -21.69 18.66 -29.70
N PRO A 18 -22.13 19.91 -29.52
CA PRO A 18 -21.53 21.04 -30.21
C PRO A 18 -20.05 21.16 -29.79
N LEU A 19 -19.15 21.04 -30.76
CA LEU A 19 -17.74 21.38 -30.63
C LEU A 19 -17.55 22.90 -30.82
N ASP A 20 -18.45 23.69 -30.25
CA ASP A 20 -18.33 25.13 -30.32
C ASP A 20 -17.26 25.62 -29.34
N ASN A 21 -16.76 26.83 -29.58
CA ASN A 21 -15.77 27.47 -28.71
C ASN A 21 -16.43 28.07 -27.45
N SER A 22 -17.59 27.57 -27.03
CA SER A 22 -18.21 28.04 -25.80
C SER A 22 -17.33 27.66 -24.61
N ILE A 23 -17.21 28.59 -23.67
CA ILE A 23 -16.47 28.34 -22.43
C ILE A 23 -17.40 27.55 -21.51
N ILE A 24 -17.01 26.32 -21.24
CA ILE A 24 -17.65 25.46 -20.24
C ILE A 24 -16.80 25.43 -18.96
N THR A 25 -17.42 25.03 -17.86
CA THR A 25 -16.74 24.77 -16.60
C THR A 25 -16.84 23.30 -16.21
N TRP A 26 -15.78 22.77 -15.60
CA TRP A 26 -15.76 21.43 -15.03
C TRP A 26 -14.92 21.39 -13.77
N GLU A 27 -15.11 20.36 -12.96
CA GLU A 27 -14.37 20.16 -11.73
C GLU A 27 -13.43 18.96 -11.84
N GLN A 28 -12.23 19.08 -11.27
CA GLN A 28 -11.33 17.95 -11.12
C GLN A 28 -10.57 17.96 -9.79
N TRP A 29 -10.20 16.77 -9.33
CA TRP A 29 -9.30 16.62 -8.19
C TRP A 29 -7.87 16.92 -8.62
N GLU A 30 -7.23 17.88 -7.96
CA GLU A 30 -5.81 18.17 -8.11
C GLU A 30 -5.10 18.07 -6.77
N ARG A 31 -3.86 17.56 -6.79
CA ARG A 31 -2.98 17.54 -5.64
C ARG A 31 -2.42 18.95 -5.45
N ILE A 32 -2.86 19.64 -4.41
CA ILE A 32 -2.37 20.96 -4.02
C ILE A 32 -1.38 20.78 -2.87
N VAL A 33 -0.23 21.42 -2.98
CA VAL A 33 0.74 21.52 -1.88
C VAL A 33 0.35 22.73 -1.03
N VAL A 34 0.10 22.50 0.26
CA VAL A 34 -0.25 23.54 1.24
C VAL A 34 0.88 23.66 2.24
N THR A 35 1.27 24.90 2.50
CA THR A 35 2.23 25.23 3.55
C THR A 35 1.51 25.99 4.65
N GLU A 36 1.41 25.39 5.84
CA GLU A 36 0.88 26.01 7.05
C GLU A 36 1.99 26.09 8.09
N GLY A 37 2.54 27.29 8.29
CA GLY A 37 3.74 27.48 9.10
C GLY A 37 4.96 26.79 8.47
N GLU A 38 5.63 25.92 9.23
CA GLU A 38 6.78 25.13 8.77
C GLU A 38 6.38 23.79 8.10
N LYS A 39 5.10 23.42 8.14
CA LYS A 39 4.64 22.13 7.61
C LYS A 39 4.13 22.30 6.18
N THR A 40 4.74 21.54 5.27
CA THR A 40 4.27 21.39 3.90
C THR A 40 3.61 20.03 3.74
N TYR A 41 2.35 20.00 3.30
CA TYR A 41 1.63 18.76 3.05
C TYR A 41 0.80 18.87 1.78
N ALA A 42 0.65 17.75 1.07
CA ALA A 42 -0.20 17.68 -0.10
C ALA A 42 -1.62 17.29 0.29
N LYS A 43 -2.61 18.04 -0.20
CA LYS A 43 -4.03 17.70 -0.09
C LYS A 43 -4.66 17.63 -1.47
N TYR A 44 -5.64 16.76 -1.65
CA TYR A 44 -6.47 16.79 -2.85
C TYR A 44 -7.58 17.82 -2.68
N HIS A 45 -7.72 18.69 -3.67
CA HIS A 45 -8.80 19.67 -3.70
C HIS A 45 -9.57 19.52 -5.00
N LYS A 46 -10.88 19.72 -4.93
CA LYS A 46 -11.72 19.82 -6.11
C LYS A 46 -11.57 21.24 -6.65
N ILE A 47 -11.02 21.39 -7.85
CA ILE A 47 -10.76 22.68 -8.48
C ILE A 47 -11.68 22.82 -9.67
N GLU A 48 -12.35 23.97 -9.76
CA GLU A 48 -13.09 24.39 -10.93
C GLU A 48 -12.11 24.88 -12.01
N LYS A 49 -12.27 24.36 -13.22
CA LYS A 49 -11.53 24.75 -14.42
C LYS A 49 -12.54 25.24 -15.45
N SER A 50 -12.05 26.06 -16.38
CA SER A 50 -12.85 26.57 -17.49
C SER A 50 -12.06 26.42 -18.78
N GLY A 51 -12.75 26.14 -19.88
CA GLY A 51 -12.15 25.94 -21.19
C GLY A 51 -13.19 25.54 -22.23
N SER A 52 -12.74 25.15 -23.42
CA SER A 52 -13.62 24.66 -24.47
C SER A 52 -14.06 23.20 -24.24
N THR A 53 -15.09 22.75 -24.94
CA THR A 53 -15.48 21.33 -24.96
C THR A 53 -14.36 20.45 -25.50
N ALA A 54 -13.54 20.93 -26.44
CA ALA A 54 -12.38 20.21 -26.95
C ALA A 54 -11.31 19.97 -25.87
N ASP A 55 -11.08 20.95 -24.97
CA ASP A 55 -10.14 20.81 -23.85
C ASP A 55 -10.58 19.71 -22.87
N LEU A 56 -11.88 19.68 -22.56
CA LEU A 56 -12.46 18.66 -21.68
C LEU A 56 -12.40 17.26 -22.30
N LEU A 57 -12.67 17.13 -23.61
CA LEU A 57 -12.54 15.86 -24.34
C LEU A 57 -11.09 15.39 -24.42
N GLY A 58 -10.15 16.31 -24.65
CA GLY A 58 -8.72 16.02 -24.58
C GLY A 58 -8.31 15.47 -23.21
N LEU A 59 -8.77 16.10 -22.14
CA LEU A 59 -8.52 15.66 -20.76
C LEU A 59 -9.16 14.29 -20.46
N LEU A 60 -10.39 14.06 -20.94
CA LEU A 60 -11.08 12.77 -20.81
C LEU A 60 -10.28 11.66 -21.50
N ASN A 61 -9.87 11.87 -22.75
CA ASN A 61 -9.08 10.93 -23.52
C ASN A 61 -7.70 10.66 -22.88
N GLN A 62 -7.07 11.65 -22.25
CA GLN A 62 -5.84 11.43 -21.49
C GLN A 62 -6.06 10.53 -20.25
N LYS A 63 -7.21 10.63 -19.59
CA LYS A 63 -7.52 9.88 -18.36
C LYS A 63 -8.17 8.52 -18.60
N ILE A 64 -8.73 8.29 -19.78
CA ILE A 64 -9.59 7.15 -20.05
C ILE A 64 -8.86 5.80 -19.94
N ASP A 65 -7.60 5.72 -20.37
CA ASP A 65 -6.85 4.46 -20.35
C ASP A 65 -6.54 4.00 -18.93
N ALA A 66 -6.17 4.95 -18.06
CA ALA A 66 -5.98 4.69 -16.64
C ALA A 66 -7.30 4.29 -15.96
N PHE A 67 -8.39 4.99 -16.28
CA PHE A 67 -9.72 4.69 -15.77
C PHE A 67 -10.22 3.30 -16.18
N ILE A 68 -10.15 2.95 -17.47
CA ILE A 68 -10.61 1.65 -17.98
C ILE A 68 -9.79 0.51 -17.38
N ARG A 69 -8.46 0.69 -17.26
CA ARG A 69 -7.61 -0.30 -16.58
C ARG A 69 -8.04 -0.49 -15.13
N HIS A 70 -8.20 0.59 -14.39
CA HIS A 70 -8.64 0.55 -13.00
C HIS A 70 -10.01 -0.11 -12.85
N GLN A 71 -10.99 0.27 -13.69
CA GLN A 71 -12.33 -0.31 -13.70
C GLN A 71 -12.30 -1.81 -14.02
N PHE A 72 -11.51 -2.22 -15.00
CA PHE A 72 -11.33 -3.64 -15.33
C PHE A 72 -10.74 -4.41 -14.14
N ASN A 73 -9.63 -3.91 -13.57
CA ASN A 73 -8.97 -4.57 -12.44
C ASN A 73 -9.93 -4.71 -11.26
N TRP A 74 -10.67 -3.65 -10.92
CA TRP A 74 -11.63 -3.66 -9.82
C TRP A 74 -12.72 -4.72 -10.03
N LEU A 75 -13.36 -4.73 -11.21
CA LEU A 75 -14.41 -5.69 -11.54
C LEU A 75 -13.86 -7.13 -11.51
N HIS A 76 -12.69 -7.34 -12.10
CA HIS A 76 -12.04 -8.65 -12.14
C HIS A 76 -11.65 -9.14 -10.74
N GLN A 77 -10.99 -8.31 -9.93
CA GLN A 77 -10.60 -8.66 -8.56
C GLN A 77 -11.83 -8.96 -7.72
N THR A 78 -12.85 -8.08 -7.75
CA THR A 78 -14.08 -8.26 -6.98
C THR A 78 -14.77 -9.58 -7.35
N ARG A 79 -14.88 -9.88 -8.65
CA ARG A 79 -15.45 -11.12 -9.14
C ARG A 79 -14.65 -12.34 -8.71
N SER A 80 -13.34 -12.35 -8.98
CA SER A 80 -12.46 -13.48 -8.68
C SER A 80 -12.42 -13.82 -7.19
N LEU A 81 -12.33 -12.80 -6.33
CA LEU A 81 -12.30 -12.98 -4.88
C LEU A 81 -13.65 -13.40 -4.31
N ARG A 82 -14.76 -12.96 -4.92
CA ARG A 82 -16.10 -13.44 -4.58
C ARG A 82 -16.24 -14.91 -4.95
N GLU A 83 -15.88 -15.29 -6.18
CA GLU A 83 -15.92 -16.67 -6.67
C GLU A 83 -15.05 -17.60 -5.83
N LEU A 84 -13.83 -17.18 -5.46
CA LEU A 84 -12.95 -17.91 -4.55
C LEU A 84 -13.68 -18.28 -3.25
N LYS A 85 -14.26 -17.29 -2.56
CA LYS A 85 -14.96 -17.51 -1.28
C LYS A 85 -16.19 -18.41 -1.39
N HIS A 86 -16.92 -18.35 -2.50
CA HIS A 86 -18.12 -19.18 -2.71
C HIS A 86 -17.81 -20.61 -3.14
N SER A 87 -16.59 -20.87 -3.61
CA SER A 87 -16.21 -22.16 -4.18
C SER A 87 -15.08 -22.84 -3.42
N LEU A 88 -14.83 -22.47 -2.16
CA LEU A 88 -13.75 -23.06 -1.36
C LEU A 88 -13.89 -24.59 -1.27
N LEU A 89 -12.77 -25.27 -1.49
CA LEU A 89 -12.68 -26.71 -1.25
C LEU A 89 -12.64 -27.01 0.25
N ARG A 90 -12.90 -28.27 0.64
CA ARG A 90 -12.95 -28.65 2.07
C ARG A 90 -11.62 -28.46 2.78
N ASP A 91 -10.51 -28.59 2.05
CA ASP A 91 -9.14 -28.40 2.53
C ASP A 91 -8.59 -27.00 2.21
N GLU A 92 -9.45 -26.04 1.88
CA GLU A 92 -9.07 -24.63 1.68
C GLU A 92 -9.56 -23.76 2.83
N LEU A 93 -8.71 -22.82 3.23
CA LEU A 93 -9.02 -21.78 4.21
C LEU A 93 -8.85 -20.41 3.55
N CYS A 94 -9.87 -19.55 3.61
CA CYS A 94 -9.73 -18.17 3.14
C CYS A 94 -9.88 -17.17 4.28
N VAL A 95 -8.93 -16.25 4.41
CA VAL A 95 -8.89 -15.22 5.45
C VAL A 95 -8.91 -13.85 4.79
N HIS A 96 -9.98 -13.10 4.97
CA HIS A 96 -10.08 -11.70 4.54
C HIS A 96 -9.77 -10.81 5.73
N ILE A 97 -8.80 -9.91 5.59
CA ILE A 97 -8.27 -9.11 6.69
C ILE A 97 -8.24 -7.63 6.38
N ASP A 98 -8.37 -6.83 7.44
CA ASP A 98 -8.01 -5.42 7.42
C ASP A 98 -7.66 -4.91 8.83
N PHE A 99 -6.91 -3.81 8.90
CA PHE A 99 -6.75 -3.05 10.13
C PHE A 99 -7.90 -2.06 10.21
N SER A 100 -8.69 -2.15 11.27
CA SER A 100 -9.52 -1.03 11.64
C SER A 100 -8.60 0.10 12.13
N GLU A 101 -8.98 1.36 11.86
CA GLU A 101 -8.37 2.51 12.53
C GLU A 101 -8.29 2.25 14.05
N ASN A 102 -7.19 2.67 14.67
CA ASN A 102 -6.97 2.45 16.10
C ASN A 102 -8.15 2.98 16.93
N TYR A 103 -8.54 2.22 17.94
CA TYR A 103 -9.55 2.67 18.89
C TYR A 103 -8.90 3.59 19.91
N ALA A 104 -9.29 4.87 19.91
CA ALA A 104 -8.94 5.78 20.99
C ALA A 104 -9.70 5.37 22.25
N CYS A 105 -8.97 4.98 23.29
CA CYS A 105 -9.51 4.61 24.60
C CYS A 105 -10.21 5.82 25.22
N LYS A 106 -11.36 5.58 25.86
CA LYS A 106 -12.28 6.63 26.33
C LYS A 106 -12.78 6.31 27.72
N LEU A 107 -12.99 7.37 28.48
CA LEU A 107 -13.68 7.32 29.77
C LEU A 107 -15.13 7.75 29.58
N ASN A 108 -16.05 7.27 30.42
CA ASN A 108 -17.44 7.73 30.41
C ASN A 108 -17.53 9.24 30.70
N ARG A 109 -16.65 9.73 31.58
CA ARG A 109 -16.52 11.15 31.91
C ARG A 109 -15.08 11.59 31.73
N GLU A 110 -14.82 12.38 30.70
CA GLU A 110 -13.50 12.92 30.41
C GLU A 110 -13.40 14.36 30.92
N VAL A 111 -12.29 14.67 31.61
CA VAL A 111 -11.90 16.06 31.82
C VAL A 111 -11.40 16.67 30.50
N GLN A 112 -11.55 17.99 30.33
CA GLN A 112 -11.19 18.67 29.08
C GLN A 112 -9.75 18.38 28.63
N HIS A 113 -8.81 18.31 29.57
CA HIS A 113 -7.40 18.00 29.26
C HIS A 113 -7.21 16.59 28.68
N PHE A 114 -8.01 15.60 29.11
CA PHE A 114 -7.96 14.25 28.58
C PHE A 114 -8.50 14.18 27.14
N HIS A 115 -9.53 14.99 26.84
CA HIS A 115 -10.16 15.03 25.53
C HIS A 115 -9.27 15.69 24.45
N PHE A 116 -8.59 16.79 24.79
CA PHE A 116 -7.81 17.60 23.84
C PHE A 116 -6.28 17.41 23.94
N GLY A 117 -5.78 16.81 25.03
CA GLY A 117 -4.34 16.74 25.34
C GLY A 117 -3.58 15.56 24.75
N GLY A 118 -4.17 14.77 23.83
CA GLY A 118 -3.52 13.60 23.25
C GLY A 118 -3.26 12.45 24.24
N SER A 119 -3.82 12.50 25.45
CA SER A 119 -3.60 11.52 26.51
C SER A 119 -4.32 10.18 26.31
N ARG A 120 -5.17 10.08 25.28
CA ARG A 120 -5.90 8.83 24.98
C ARG A 120 -4.93 7.78 24.49
N LYS A 121 -4.79 6.69 25.25
CA LYS A 121 -4.15 5.47 24.75
C LYS A 121 -4.93 4.95 23.55
N GLN A 122 -4.23 4.30 22.63
CA GLN A 122 -4.82 3.72 21.44
C GLN A 122 -4.68 2.20 21.47
N ALA A 123 -5.72 1.50 21.04
CA ALA A 123 -5.70 0.07 20.83
C ALA A 123 -5.68 -0.22 19.33
N THR A 124 -4.73 -1.02 18.87
CA THR A 124 -4.71 -1.57 17.52
C THR A 124 -5.76 -2.65 17.42
N ILE A 125 -6.59 -2.61 16.36
CA ILE A 125 -7.62 -3.62 16.10
C ILE A 125 -7.42 -4.16 14.69
N HIS A 126 -6.92 -5.39 14.59
CA HIS A 126 -6.88 -6.12 13.33
C HIS A 126 -8.09 -7.04 13.24
N THR A 127 -8.78 -6.99 12.11
CA THR A 127 -10.09 -7.63 11.91
C THR A 127 -9.99 -8.67 10.82
N CYS A 128 -10.57 -9.84 11.06
CA CYS A 128 -10.52 -10.94 10.11
C CYS A 128 -11.91 -11.56 9.92
N VAL A 129 -12.22 -11.92 8.69
CA VAL A 129 -13.35 -12.79 8.34
C VAL A 129 -12.78 -14.02 7.65
N VAL A 130 -12.97 -15.17 8.28
CA VAL A 130 -12.48 -16.46 7.82
C VAL A 130 -13.62 -17.23 7.20
N TYR A 131 -13.40 -17.73 5.99
CA TYR A 131 -14.32 -18.56 5.23
C TYR A 131 -13.72 -19.97 5.13
N THR A 132 -14.51 -20.97 5.49
CA THR A 132 -14.26 -22.39 5.24
C THR A 132 -15.29 -22.89 4.23
N GLY A 133 -15.17 -24.15 3.78
CA GLY A 133 -16.17 -24.73 2.86
C GLY A 133 -17.61 -24.70 3.39
N ASN A 134 -17.81 -24.69 4.71
CA ASN A 134 -19.14 -24.84 5.33
C ASN A 134 -19.53 -23.69 6.27
N ALA A 135 -18.59 -22.82 6.66
CA ALA A 135 -18.83 -21.81 7.69
C ALA A 135 -18.09 -20.49 7.43
N THR A 136 -18.56 -19.44 8.11
CA THR A 136 -17.88 -18.15 8.18
C THR A 136 -17.68 -17.78 9.64
N HIS A 137 -16.47 -17.38 9.99
CA HIS A 137 -16.07 -17.02 11.35
C HIS A 137 -15.49 -15.61 11.34
N THR A 138 -15.81 -14.82 12.37
CA THR A 138 -15.30 -13.45 12.51
C THR A 138 -14.36 -13.35 13.70
N TYR A 139 -13.32 -12.55 13.54
CA TYR A 139 -12.27 -12.38 14.52
C TYR A 139 -11.87 -10.93 14.64
N ALA A 140 -11.49 -10.52 15.85
CA ALA A 140 -10.81 -9.27 16.09
C ALA A 140 -9.69 -9.50 17.08
N THR A 141 -8.47 -9.14 16.70
CA THR A 141 -7.31 -9.19 17.57
C THR A 141 -6.96 -7.79 18.05
N ILE A 142 -6.69 -7.65 19.33
CA ILE A 142 -6.46 -6.37 20.01
C ILE A 142 -5.03 -6.35 20.53
N SER A 143 -4.36 -5.20 20.40
CA SER A 143 -3.01 -4.99 20.94
C SER A 143 -2.85 -3.56 21.47
N GLY A 144 -1.98 -3.40 22.46
CA GLY A 144 -1.42 -2.11 22.82
C GLY A 144 -0.26 -1.66 21.92
N CYS A 145 0.32 -2.56 21.13
CA CYS A 145 1.33 -2.23 20.13
C CYS A 145 0.70 -1.48 18.95
N LEU A 146 1.27 -0.34 18.57
CA LEU A 146 0.77 0.51 17.49
C LEU A 146 1.43 0.22 16.13
N ARG A 147 2.21 -0.87 16.03
CA ARG A 147 2.81 -1.31 14.77
C ARG A 147 1.72 -1.87 13.86
N HIS A 148 1.78 -1.51 12.59
CA HIS A 148 0.94 -2.08 11.52
C HIS A 148 1.79 -2.69 10.39
N ASP A 149 3.08 -2.86 10.63
CA ASP A 149 4.01 -3.46 9.66
C ASP A 149 3.70 -4.94 9.43
N GLU A 150 4.33 -5.55 8.42
CA GLU A 150 4.08 -6.94 8.07
C GLU A 150 4.34 -7.91 9.23
N ARG A 151 5.24 -7.58 10.17
CA ARG A 151 5.48 -8.38 11.38
C ARG A 151 4.24 -8.38 12.27
N ALA A 152 3.70 -7.19 12.55
CA ALA A 152 2.46 -7.07 13.30
C ALA A 152 1.31 -7.81 12.59
N VAL A 153 1.20 -7.71 11.26
CA VAL A 153 0.18 -8.45 10.49
C VAL A 153 0.25 -9.95 10.76
N TRP A 154 1.43 -10.56 10.70
CA TRP A 154 1.57 -12.00 10.93
C TRP A 154 1.37 -12.38 12.40
N ALA A 155 1.78 -11.55 13.35
CA ALA A 155 1.47 -11.76 14.78
C ALA A 155 -0.03 -11.74 15.04
N HIS A 156 -0.77 -10.82 14.42
CA HIS A 156 -2.23 -10.76 14.49
C HIS A 156 -2.90 -11.94 13.77
N LEU A 157 -2.34 -12.42 12.65
CA LEU A 157 -2.88 -13.53 11.86
C LEU A 157 -2.67 -14.89 12.53
N GLU A 158 -1.53 -15.14 13.18
CA GLU A 158 -1.16 -16.46 13.69
C GLU A 158 -2.24 -17.11 14.59
N PRO A 159 -2.74 -16.47 15.66
CA PRO A 159 -3.76 -17.10 16.50
C PRO A 159 -5.09 -17.29 15.76
N VAL A 160 -5.45 -16.39 14.85
CA VAL A 160 -6.66 -16.48 14.03
C VAL A 160 -6.59 -17.70 13.10
N VAL A 161 -5.47 -17.87 12.39
CA VAL A 161 -5.27 -19.00 11.48
C VAL A 161 -5.24 -20.31 12.26
N ARG A 162 -4.52 -20.37 13.39
CA ARG A 162 -4.46 -21.58 14.24
C ARG A 162 -5.84 -22.00 14.73
N ASP A 163 -6.62 -21.07 15.28
CA ASP A 163 -7.98 -21.36 15.73
C ASP A 163 -8.89 -21.77 14.55
N ALA A 164 -8.82 -21.07 13.43
CA ALA A 164 -9.60 -21.41 12.24
C ALA A 164 -9.30 -22.82 11.70
N MET A 165 -8.03 -23.26 11.75
CA MET A 165 -7.65 -24.62 11.38
C MET A 165 -8.35 -25.68 12.26
N THR A 166 -8.50 -25.41 13.56
CA THR A 166 -9.22 -26.34 14.47
C THR A 166 -10.72 -26.43 14.19
N LYS A 167 -11.28 -25.41 13.52
CA LYS A 167 -12.70 -25.33 13.13
C LYS A 167 -12.98 -25.95 11.75
N CYS A 168 -11.94 -26.35 11.02
CA CYS A 168 -12.10 -27.02 9.73
C CYS A 168 -12.37 -28.52 9.93
N GLU A 169 -13.33 -29.08 9.19
CA GLU A 169 -13.63 -30.52 9.20
C GLU A 169 -12.45 -31.37 8.71
N THR A 170 -11.75 -30.86 7.70
CA THR A 170 -10.52 -31.44 7.17
C THR A 170 -9.38 -30.46 7.37
N PRO A 171 -8.19 -30.92 7.82
CA PRO A 171 -7.02 -30.06 7.95
C PRO A 171 -6.75 -29.34 6.62
N PRO A 172 -6.72 -27.99 6.60
CA PRO A 172 -6.58 -27.27 5.35
C PRO A 172 -5.17 -27.41 4.80
N SER A 173 -5.09 -27.75 3.51
CA SER A 173 -3.84 -27.85 2.75
C SER A 173 -3.43 -26.51 2.15
N SER A 174 -4.40 -25.62 1.92
CA SER A 174 -4.23 -24.37 1.19
C SER A 174 -4.80 -23.17 1.93
N LEU A 175 -4.06 -22.06 1.95
CA LEU A 175 -4.44 -20.80 2.60
C LEU A 175 -4.58 -19.66 1.57
N HIS A 176 -5.71 -18.96 1.60
CA HIS A 176 -5.97 -17.80 0.75
C HIS A 176 -6.19 -16.55 1.59
N ILE A 177 -5.23 -15.63 1.58
CA ILE A 177 -5.34 -14.33 2.25
C ILE A 177 -5.88 -13.29 1.27
N ILE A 178 -6.81 -12.46 1.74
CA ILE A 178 -7.36 -11.32 1.01
C ILE A 178 -7.16 -10.06 1.86
N SER A 179 -6.61 -8.99 1.29
CA SER A 179 -6.44 -7.72 2.00
C SER A 179 -6.50 -6.51 1.06
N GLY A 180 -6.51 -5.31 1.64
CA GLY A 180 -6.12 -4.08 0.94
C GLY A 180 -4.63 -4.06 0.55
N GLY A 181 -4.21 -3.01 -0.15
CA GLY A 181 -2.84 -2.84 -0.66
C GLY A 181 -1.91 -1.80 -0.01
N PRO A 182 -2.10 -1.27 1.23
CA PRO A 182 -1.09 -0.41 1.85
C PRO A 182 0.30 -1.05 1.86
N VAL A 183 1.30 -0.29 1.38
CA VAL A 183 2.69 -0.77 1.24
C VAL A 183 3.37 -0.97 2.59
N THR A 184 3.02 -0.16 3.57
CA THR A 184 3.58 -0.27 4.93
C THR A 184 3.08 -1.50 5.67
N GLN A 185 2.04 -2.19 5.18
CA GLN A 185 1.35 -3.26 5.91
C GLN A 185 1.35 -4.58 5.12
N TYR A 186 0.64 -4.64 3.98
CA TYR A 186 0.36 -5.90 3.29
C TYR A 186 1.13 -6.06 1.97
N ARG A 187 1.33 -4.98 1.22
CA ARG A 187 1.88 -5.04 -0.16
C ARG A 187 3.35 -4.62 -0.19
N ASN A 188 4.21 -5.42 0.42
CA ASN A 188 5.66 -5.20 0.41
C ASN A 188 6.47 -6.50 0.36
N ARG A 189 7.75 -6.37 -0.02
CA ARG A 189 8.68 -7.50 -0.21
C ARG A 189 8.87 -8.35 1.05
N LYS A 190 8.87 -7.74 2.23
CA LYS A 190 9.05 -8.45 3.51
C LYS A 190 7.82 -9.30 3.83
N ASN A 191 6.62 -8.78 3.56
CA ASN A 191 5.39 -9.57 3.68
C ASN A 191 5.38 -10.74 2.69
N PHE A 192 5.86 -10.54 1.46
CA PHE A 192 5.95 -11.62 0.48
C PHE A 192 6.91 -12.73 0.91
N TYR A 193 8.01 -12.37 1.57
CA TYR A 193 8.91 -13.34 2.19
C TYR A 193 8.21 -14.11 3.31
N LEU A 194 7.54 -13.42 4.26
CA LEU A 194 6.81 -14.05 5.36
C LEU A 194 5.69 -14.97 4.85
N LEU A 195 4.95 -14.54 3.83
CA LEU A 195 3.95 -15.35 3.12
C LEU A 195 4.53 -16.65 2.57
N SER A 196 5.76 -16.61 2.04
CA SER A 196 6.44 -17.78 1.49
C SER A 196 7.11 -18.66 2.55
N THR A 197 7.00 -18.36 3.85
CA THR A 197 7.70 -19.08 4.91
C THR A 197 6.80 -19.46 6.08
N VAL A 198 6.14 -18.47 6.70
CA VAL A 198 5.35 -18.66 7.93
C VAL A 198 4.23 -19.70 7.77
N PRO A 199 3.37 -19.67 6.72
CA PRO A 199 2.30 -20.65 6.59
C PRO A 199 2.80 -22.09 6.43
N PHE A 200 3.96 -22.30 5.80
CA PHE A 200 4.53 -23.64 5.65
C PHE A 200 4.93 -24.24 7.01
N LEU A 201 5.33 -23.42 7.98
CA LEU A 201 5.56 -23.85 9.36
C LEU A 201 4.26 -24.26 10.08
N LEU A 202 3.11 -23.79 9.59
CA LEU A 202 1.78 -24.20 10.08
C LEU A 202 1.24 -25.45 9.35
N GLY A 203 1.98 -25.99 8.37
CA GLY A 203 1.61 -27.19 7.62
C GLY A 203 0.86 -26.95 6.31
N PHE A 204 0.69 -25.69 5.88
CA PHE A 204 0.13 -25.39 4.55
C PHE A 204 1.09 -25.81 3.44
N LYS A 205 0.53 -26.30 2.32
CA LYS A 205 1.25 -26.69 1.11
C LYS A 205 1.17 -25.64 0.01
N SER A 206 0.12 -24.82 0.03
CA SER A 206 -0.07 -23.73 -0.92
C SER A 206 -0.63 -22.50 -0.22
N VAL A 207 -0.15 -21.33 -0.60
CA VAL A 207 -0.64 -20.06 -0.09
C VAL A 207 -0.82 -19.07 -1.23
N THR A 208 -1.90 -18.31 -1.18
CA THR A 208 -2.07 -17.14 -2.04
C THR A 208 -2.39 -15.91 -1.19
N TRP A 209 -1.77 -14.77 -1.50
CA TRP A 209 -2.18 -13.47 -0.99
C TRP A 209 -2.75 -12.66 -2.15
N ASN A 210 -3.98 -12.19 -2.00
CA ASN A 210 -4.69 -11.48 -3.04
C ASN A 210 -5.09 -10.09 -2.56
N PHE A 211 -4.86 -9.09 -3.39
CA PHE A 211 -5.15 -7.71 -3.06
C PHE A 211 -6.44 -7.24 -3.73
N SER A 212 -7.23 -6.45 -3.02
CA SER A 212 -8.28 -5.64 -3.64
C SER A 212 -7.67 -4.50 -4.46
N GLU A 213 -8.43 -4.04 -5.47
CA GLU A 213 -8.06 -2.86 -6.23
C GLU A 213 -8.23 -1.60 -5.34
N LYS A 214 -7.37 -0.59 -5.57
CA LYS A 214 -7.34 0.64 -4.76
C LYS A 214 -8.69 1.36 -4.76
N ALA A 215 -8.96 2.17 -3.74
CA ALA A 215 -10.20 2.94 -3.59
C ALA A 215 -11.53 2.14 -3.51
N HIS A 216 -11.48 0.82 -3.61
CA HIS A 216 -12.64 -0.08 -3.50
C HIS A 216 -12.53 -1.04 -2.29
N GLY A 217 -11.66 -0.72 -1.34
CA GLY A 217 -11.19 -1.63 -0.30
C GLY A 217 -12.17 -1.96 0.83
N LYS A 218 -13.38 -1.39 0.86
CA LYS A 218 -14.35 -1.72 1.91
C LYS A 218 -14.77 -3.19 1.80
N GLY A 219 -14.53 -3.95 2.85
CA GLY A 219 -14.73 -5.39 2.92
C GLY A 219 -15.53 -5.84 4.13
N ALA A 220 -15.70 -7.16 4.24
CA ALA A 220 -16.31 -7.77 5.41
C ALA A 220 -15.56 -7.47 6.74
N PRO A 221 -14.21 -7.37 6.77
CA PRO A 221 -13.46 -7.00 7.98
C PRO A 221 -13.85 -5.64 8.56
N ASP A 222 -14.16 -4.64 7.71
CA ASP A 222 -14.63 -3.33 8.17
C ASP A 222 -15.91 -3.43 9.02
N GLY A 223 -16.82 -4.35 8.65
CA GLY A 223 -18.04 -4.61 9.41
C GLY A 223 -17.76 -5.20 10.79
N VAL A 224 -16.71 -6.02 10.91
CA VAL A 224 -16.22 -6.54 12.19
C VAL A 224 -15.64 -5.38 13.01
N GLY A 225 -14.77 -4.56 12.43
CA GLY A 225 -14.19 -3.39 13.09
C GLY A 225 -15.24 -2.41 13.61
N ALA A 226 -16.23 -2.08 12.76
CA ALA A 226 -17.36 -1.24 13.15
C ALA A 226 -18.18 -1.86 14.30
N THR A 227 -18.37 -3.18 14.30
CA THR A 227 -19.08 -3.89 15.37
C THR A 227 -18.31 -3.83 16.69
N VAL A 228 -17.01 -4.12 16.66
CA VAL A 228 -16.14 -4.08 17.85
C VAL A 228 -16.08 -2.68 18.46
N LYS A 229 -15.83 -1.66 17.63
CA LYS A 229 -15.80 -0.27 18.08
C LYS A 229 -17.14 0.18 18.66
N ARG A 230 -18.25 -0.15 17.99
CA ARG A 230 -19.59 0.18 18.48
C ARG A 230 -19.90 -0.47 19.83
N ILE A 231 -19.46 -1.70 20.06
CA ILE A 231 -19.61 -2.38 21.36
C ILE A 231 -18.83 -1.62 22.45
N ALA A 232 -17.58 -1.26 22.18
CA ALA A 232 -16.75 -0.49 23.11
C ALA A 232 -17.32 0.92 23.38
N ASP A 233 -17.69 1.66 22.33
CA ASP A 233 -18.27 3.01 22.43
C ASP A 233 -19.59 3.00 23.20
N THR A 234 -20.45 2.00 22.95
CA THR A 234 -21.72 1.86 23.67
C THR A 234 -21.49 1.60 25.16
N ALA A 235 -20.48 0.80 25.51
CA ALA A 235 -20.13 0.56 26.91
C ALA A 235 -19.68 1.85 27.60
N VAL A 236 -18.85 2.64 26.92
CA VAL A 236 -18.41 3.94 27.42
C VAL A 236 -19.59 4.88 27.62
N GLN A 237 -20.50 4.98 26.65
CA GLN A 237 -21.72 5.78 26.77
C GLN A 237 -22.62 5.33 27.94
N ARG A 238 -22.56 4.06 28.33
CA ARG A 238 -23.36 3.48 29.42
C ARG A 238 -22.70 3.55 30.81
N GLY A 239 -21.58 4.26 30.96
CA GLY A 239 -20.96 4.45 32.27
C GLY A 239 -19.64 3.71 32.47
N LYS A 240 -19.13 2.98 31.47
CA LYS A 240 -17.88 2.23 31.61
C LYS A 240 -16.67 3.06 31.20
N ASP A 241 -15.56 2.88 31.91
CA ASP A 241 -14.28 3.41 31.51
C ASP A 241 -13.47 2.32 30.78
N LEU A 242 -12.93 2.66 29.61
CA LEU A 242 -12.02 1.81 28.83
C LEU A 242 -10.76 2.63 28.56
N GLN A 243 -9.85 2.65 29.53
CA GLN A 243 -8.73 3.59 29.58
C GLN A 243 -7.49 3.04 28.85
N THR A 244 -7.32 1.73 28.81
CA THR A 244 -6.21 1.06 28.14
C THR A 244 -6.68 0.03 27.10
N PRO A 245 -5.79 -0.38 26.18
CA PRO A 245 -6.08 -1.48 25.24
C PRO A 245 -6.45 -2.79 25.94
N GLU A 246 -5.86 -3.08 27.09
CA GLU A 246 -6.19 -4.24 27.93
C GLU A 246 -7.62 -4.13 28.48
N ASP A 247 -8.04 -2.95 28.96
CA ASP A 247 -9.43 -2.74 29.41
C ASP A 247 -10.43 -3.03 28.28
N VAL A 248 -10.09 -2.60 27.05
CA VAL A 248 -10.91 -2.84 25.85
C VAL A 248 -10.99 -4.34 25.58
N TYR A 249 -9.86 -5.05 25.57
CA TYR A 249 -9.83 -6.50 25.36
C TYR A 249 -10.61 -7.27 26.43
N ASP A 250 -10.33 -7.01 27.71
CA ASP A 250 -10.98 -7.64 28.86
C ASP A 250 -12.49 -7.40 28.88
N PHE A 251 -12.93 -6.25 28.40
CA PHE A 251 -14.34 -5.96 28.22
C PHE A 251 -14.95 -6.77 27.07
N LEU A 252 -14.30 -6.80 25.90
CA LEU A 252 -14.80 -7.44 24.69
C LEU A 252 -14.95 -8.96 24.86
N ILE A 253 -14.00 -9.64 25.49
CA ILE A 253 -14.07 -11.10 25.72
C ILE A 253 -15.23 -11.51 26.64
N LYS A 254 -15.72 -10.59 27.49
CA LYS A 254 -16.87 -10.82 28.38
C LYS A 254 -18.21 -10.60 27.68
N GLN A 255 -18.21 -10.07 26.44
CA GLN A 255 -19.44 -9.83 25.70
C GLN A 255 -19.89 -11.09 24.99
N LYS A 256 -21.21 -11.32 24.97
CA LYS A 256 -21.81 -12.33 24.09
C LYS A 256 -21.74 -11.83 22.66
N SER A 257 -20.69 -12.23 21.93
CA SER A 257 -20.39 -11.81 20.58
C SER A 257 -20.19 -13.03 19.66
N THR A 258 -20.50 -12.87 18.37
CA THR A 258 -20.11 -13.83 17.33
C THR A 258 -18.66 -13.65 16.88
N VAL A 259 -18.03 -12.52 17.26
CA VAL A 259 -16.63 -12.21 16.99
C VAL A 259 -15.77 -12.89 18.05
N ASN A 260 -14.77 -13.65 17.60
CA ASN A 260 -13.76 -14.26 18.47
C ASN A 260 -12.63 -13.25 18.71
N PHE A 261 -12.17 -13.13 19.95
CA PHE A 261 -11.19 -12.12 20.34
C PHE A 261 -9.89 -12.76 20.79
N TYR A 262 -8.76 -12.16 20.39
CA TYR A 262 -7.42 -12.53 20.88
C TYR A 262 -6.62 -11.28 21.24
N TRP A 263 -5.81 -11.40 22.30
CA TRP A 263 -4.82 -10.40 22.65
C TRP A 263 -3.49 -10.71 21.97
N ILE A 264 -2.85 -9.68 21.42
CA ILE A 264 -1.51 -9.75 20.84
C ILE A 264 -0.60 -8.85 21.66
N SER A 265 0.38 -9.45 22.32
CA SER A 265 1.39 -8.71 23.07
C SER A 265 2.45 -8.11 22.14
N GLU A 266 3.24 -7.17 22.65
CA GLU A 266 4.40 -6.64 21.94
C GLU A 266 5.44 -7.75 21.66
N GLU A 267 5.64 -8.65 22.62
CA GLU A 267 6.51 -9.83 22.46
C GLU A 267 6.04 -10.73 21.30
N ASP A 268 4.73 -10.85 21.06
CA ASP A 268 4.20 -11.62 19.93
C ASP A 268 4.57 -10.98 18.58
N VAL A 269 4.63 -9.66 18.52
CA VAL A 269 5.07 -8.92 17.32
C VAL A 269 6.58 -9.05 17.14
N GLU A 270 7.36 -8.90 18.22
CA GLU A 270 8.82 -8.98 18.20
C GLU A 270 9.33 -10.36 17.74
N LYS A 271 8.61 -11.45 18.03
CA LYS A 271 8.90 -12.79 17.48
C LYS A 271 9.00 -12.85 15.96
N PHE A 272 8.37 -11.90 15.24
CA PHE A 272 8.43 -11.82 13.78
C PHE A 272 9.57 -10.94 13.27
N ASP A 273 10.22 -10.15 14.13
CA ASP A 273 11.38 -9.35 13.73
C ASP A 273 12.55 -10.24 13.33
N GLU A 274 12.80 -11.31 14.11
CA GLU A 274 13.83 -12.32 13.83
C GLU A 274 13.51 -13.21 12.62
N LYS A 275 12.24 -13.26 12.19
CA LYS A 275 11.81 -14.11 11.06
C LYS A 275 12.09 -13.47 9.70
N VAL A 276 12.33 -12.17 9.64
CA VAL A 276 12.58 -11.46 8.38
C VAL A 276 14.09 -11.22 8.24
N PRO A 277 14.74 -11.73 7.19
CA PRO A 277 16.14 -11.45 6.92
C PRO A 277 16.42 -9.95 6.77
N GLU A 278 17.63 -9.51 7.12
CA GLU A 278 18.06 -8.12 6.92
C GLU A 278 17.93 -7.69 5.45
N LEU A 279 18.34 -8.59 4.54
CA LEU A 279 18.24 -8.39 3.10
C LEU A 279 17.17 -9.29 2.50
N VAL A 280 16.11 -8.68 1.96
CA VAL A 280 15.06 -9.35 1.21
C VAL A 280 15.10 -8.85 -0.23
N PRO A 281 15.28 -9.74 -1.24
CA PRO A 281 15.23 -9.36 -2.65
C PRO A 281 14.03 -8.51 -3.03
N ALA A 282 14.25 -7.55 -3.93
CA ALA A 282 13.18 -6.70 -4.44
C ALA A 282 12.23 -7.49 -5.34
N VAL A 283 10.92 -7.22 -5.24
CA VAL A 283 9.90 -7.80 -6.11
C VAL A 283 9.43 -6.74 -7.10
N LYS A 284 9.81 -6.90 -8.37
CA LYS A 284 9.51 -5.93 -9.43
C LYS A 284 8.00 -5.77 -9.59
N GLY A 285 7.57 -4.52 -9.77
CA GLY A 285 6.15 -4.22 -10.01
C GLY A 285 5.24 -4.39 -8.78
N THR A 286 5.79 -4.44 -7.56
CA THR A 286 5.02 -4.62 -6.30
C THR A 286 3.71 -3.84 -6.26
N MET A 287 3.69 -2.59 -6.69
CA MET A 287 2.50 -1.72 -6.67
C MET A 287 1.37 -2.13 -7.61
N LYS A 288 1.66 -2.90 -8.65
CA LYS A 288 0.68 -3.40 -9.64
C LYS A 288 0.13 -4.78 -9.28
N LEU A 289 0.77 -5.47 -8.32
CA LEU A 289 0.43 -6.84 -7.99
C LEU A 289 -0.91 -6.94 -7.30
N HIS A 290 -1.69 -7.92 -7.73
CA HIS A 290 -2.94 -8.30 -7.08
C HIS A 290 -2.96 -9.75 -6.61
N GLN A 291 -1.98 -10.57 -7.01
CA GLN A 291 -1.87 -11.94 -6.52
C GLN A 291 -0.40 -12.35 -6.37
N VAL A 292 -0.08 -12.87 -5.19
CA VAL A 292 1.17 -13.56 -4.86
C VAL A 292 0.81 -14.99 -4.47
N ILE A 293 1.58 -15.95 -4.97
CA ILE A 293 1.35 -17.39 -4.81
C ILE A 293 2.66 -18.00 -4.33
N SER A 294 2.59 -18.89 -3.35
CA SER A 294 3.72 -19.70 -2.92
C SER A 294 3.26 -21.14 -2.75
N THR A 295 3.98 -22.07 -3.38
CA THR A 295 3.78 -23.52 -3.24
C THR A 295 5.02 -24.19 -2.65
N GLU A 296 6.08 -23.43 -2.44
CA GLU A 296 7.36 -23.89 -1.92
C GLU A 296 7.96 -22.80 -1.03
N PRO A 297 8.61 -23.17 0.09
CA PRO A 297 9.24 -22.20 0.97
C PRO A 297 10.22 -21.26 0.26
N ALA A 298 10.18 -19.98 0.65
CA ALA A 298 11.04 -18.91 0.14
C ALA A 298 10.94 -18.64 -1.37
N THR A 299 9.92 -19.18 -2.06
CA THR A 299 9.68 -18.94 -3.48
C THR A 299 8.28 -18.40 -3.70
N ILE A 300 8.16 -17.38 -4.54
CA ILE A 300 6.88 -16.81 -4.94
C ILE A 300 6.70 -16.74 -6.45
N LEU A 301 5.46 -16.89 -6.88
CA LEU A 301 4.96 -16.45 -8.18
C LEU A 301 4.04 -15.26 -7.94
N TYR A 302 4.09 -14.25 -8.81
CA TYR A 302 3.22 -13.08 -8.68
C TYR A 302 2.74 -12.59 -10.03
N ARG A 303 1.60 -11.91 -10.03
CA ARG A 303 0.97 -11.37 -11.24
C ARG A 303 0.16 -10.11 -10.94
N ASP A 304 -0.08 -9.34 -11.99
CA ASP A 304 -0.81 -8.07 -11.91
C ASP A 304 -2.28 -8.25 -11.54
N ILE A 305 -2.89 -9.41 -11.81
CA ILE A 305 -4.31 -9.69 -11.55
C ILE A 305 -4.52 -11.12 -11.06
N SER A 306 -5.37 -11.31 -10.06
CA SER A 306 -5.69 -12.62 -9.50
C SER A 306 -6.31 -13.57 -10.52
N CYS A 307 -5.84 -14.82 -10.51
CA CYS A 307 -6.45 -15.89 -11.28
C CYS A 307 -6.58 -17.16 -10.43
N PHE A 308 -7.66 -17.91 -10.64
CA PHE A 308 -7.95 -19.17 -9.95
C PHE A 308 -8.38 -20.29 -10.91
N CYS A 309 -8.17 -20.13 -12.23
CA CYS A 309 -8.65 -21.10 -13.23
C CYS A 309 -7.98 -22.48 -13.14
N SER A 310 -6.80 -22.57 -12.54
CA SER A 310 -6.06 -23.82 -12.33
C SER A 310 -6.08 -24.29 -10.88
N ARG A 311 -6.96 -23.75 -10.01
CA ARG A 311 -7.03 -24.16 -8.60
C ARG A 311 -7.39 -25.66 -8.49
N PRO A 312 -6.70 -26.45 -7.64
CA PRO A 312 -5.69 -26.05 -6.65
C PRO A 312 -4.25 -25.92 -7.16
N ALA A 313 -3.95 -26.32 -8.40
CA ALA A 313 -2.65 -26.20 -9.05
C ALA A 313 -2.32 -24.76 -9.51
N ALA A 314 -2.39 -23.79 -8.58
CA ALA A 314 -2.22 -22.36 -8.87
C ALA A 314 -0.85 -22.00 -9.49
N ALA A 315 0.20 -22.80 -9.20
CA ALA A 315 1.54 -22.63 -9.77
C ALA A 315 1.59 -22.91 -11.29
N ASP A 316 0.69 -23.74 -11.81
CA ASP A 316 0.65 -24.09 -13.25
C ASP A 316 -0.11 -23.05 -14.09
N CYS A 317 -0.80 -22.12 -13.42
CA CYS A 317 -1.63 -21.11 -14.07
C CYS A 317 -0.76 -20.03 -14.74
N LYS A 318 -0.68 -20.04 -16.08
CA LYS A 318 0.05 -19.06 -16.90
C LYS A 318 -0.72 -17.76 -17.20
N CYS A 319 -1.97 -17.63 -16.73
CA CYS A 319 -2.78 -16.43 -16.97
C CYS A 319 -2.11 -15.18 -16.38
N TYR A 320 -2.16 -14.07 -17.12
CA TYR A 320 -1.56 -12.79 -16.73
C TYR A 320 -0.04 -12.84 -16.49
N SER A 321 0.65 -13.76 -17.18
CA SER A 321 2.12 -13.82 -17.26
C SER A 321 2.82 -13.73 -15.89
N PRO A 322 2.64 -14.73 -15.01
CA PRO A 322 3.22 -14.68 -13.68
C PRO A 322 4.75 -14.63 -13.73
N SER A 323 5.33 -13.84 -12.85
CA SER A 323 6.78 -13.74 -12.63
C SER A 323 7.19 -14.50 -11.39
N LYS A 324 8.42 -15.02 -11.34
CA LYS A 324 8.95 -15.81 -10.23
C LYS A 324 10.06 -15.05 -9.51
N VAL A 325 10.07 -15.12 -8.18
CA VAL A 325 11.19 -14.68 -7.33
C VAL A 325 11.52 -15.81 -6.36
N ASP A 326 12.82 -16.09 -6.22
CA ASP A 326 13.36 -16.97 -5.20
C ASP A 326 14.10 -16.10 -4.18
N PHE A 327 13.68 -16.14 -2.93
CA PHE A 327 14.29 -15.36 -1.85
C PHE A 327 15.57 -16.01 -1.32
N ARG A 328 15.91 -17.23 -1.73
CA ARG A 328 17.18 -17.91 -1.39
C ARG A 328 18.33 -17.48 -2.29
N SER A 329 18.02 -17.08 -3.53
CA SER A 329 19.01 -16.45 -4.38
C SER A 329 19.27 -15.06 -3.82
N VAL A 330 20.26 -14.97 -2.93
CA VAL A 330 20.92 -13.72 -2.64
C VAL A 330 21.56 -13.30 -3.95
N SER A 331 20.85 -12.52 -4.77
CA SER A 331 21.53 -11.73 -5.78
C SER A 331 22.51 -10.87 -5.00
N GLU A 332 23.79 -10.89 -5.40
CA GLU A 332 24.80 -9.96 -4.94
C GLU A 332 24.15 -8.60 -4.68
N ALA A 333 24.40 -8.09 -3.47
CA ALA A 333 23.82 -6.84 -3.01
C ALA A 333 23.79 -5.85 -4.18
N PRO A 334 22.60 -5.34 -4.58
CA PRO A 334 22.58 -4.06 -5.27
C PRO A 334 23.42 -3.12 -4.40
N GLU A 335 24.28 -2.32 -5.04
CA GLU A 335 25.07 -1.27 -4.38
C GLU A 335 24.24 -0.59 -3.27
N PRO A 336 24.88 -0.26 -2.13
CA PRO A 336 24.21 -0.02 -0.87
C PRO A 336 22.99 0.90 -1.03
N PRO A 337 21.83 0.54 -0.44
CA PRO A 337 20.59 1.27 -0.61
C PRO A 337 20.75 2.73 -0.24
N ILE A 338 20.04 3.60 -0.95
CA ILE A 338 19.94 5.06 -0.78
C ILE A 338 19.25 5.44 0.56
N LEU A 339 19.43 4.66 1.63
CA LEU A 339 18.78 4.85 2.92
C LEU A 339 19.44 5.95 3.78
N ASN A 340 20.65 6.40 3.44
CA ASN A 340 21.42 7.42 4.16
C ASN A 340 21.86 8.60 3.27
N GLN A 341 21.01 9.07 2.36
CA GLN A 341 21.38 10.12 1.39
C GLN A 341 20.81 11.51 1.63
N LYS A 342 20.18 11.79 2.78
CA LYS A 342 19.79 13.16 3.13
C LYS A 342 21.00 14.10 3.03
N GLY A 343 20.88 15.15 2.24
CA GLY A 343 21.93 16.13 1.96
C GLY A 343 22.82 15.82 0.75
N LYS A 344 22.74 14.63 0.15
CA LYS A 344 23.49 14.31 -1.09
C LYS A 344 22.82 14.96 -2.31
N PHE A 345 23.65 15.26 -3.31
CA PHE A 345 23.21 15.79 -4.59
C PHE A 345 23.09 14.68 -5.61
N ILE A 346 22.05 14.78 -6.43
CA ILE A 346 21.71 13.78 -7.45
C ILE A 346 21.23 14.47 -8.73
N VAL A 347 21.27 13.72 -9.82
CA VAL A 347 20.54 14.03 -11.06
C VAL A 347 19.33 13.11 -11.13
N VAL A 348 18.15 13.69 -11.25
CA VAL A 348 16.86 12.99 -11.35
C VAL A 348 16.21 13.24 -12.69
N ASN A 349 15.55 12.23 -13.24
CA ASN A 349 14.74 12.35 -14.45
C ASN A 349 13.31 12.76 -14.08
N TYR A 350 12.80 13.80 -14.73
CA TYR A 350 11.40 14.18 -14.66
C TYR A 350 10.86 14.47 -16.05
N GLU A 351 9.83 13.73 -16.47
CA GLU A 351 9.21 13.86 -17.80
C GLU A 351 10.21 13.82 -18.97
N GLY A 352 11.26 12.99 -18.84
CA GLY A 352 12.30 12.82 -19.86
C GLY A 352 13.36 13.93 -19.88
N LYS A 353 13.44 14.76 -18.84
CA LYS A 353 14.47 15.79 -18.67
C LYS A 353 15.24 15.59 -17.36
N PRO A 354 16.57 15.76 -17.37
CA PRO A 354 17.37 15.66 -16.14
C PRO A 354 17.31 16.96 -15.34
N PHE A 355 17.22 16.83 -14.02
CA PHE A 355 17.26 17.92 -13.07
C PHE A 355 18.30 17.62 -11.99
N VAL A 356 19.07 18.63 -11.62
CA VAL A 356 20.01 18.54 -10.48
C VAL A 356 19.24 18.87 -9.21
N GLY A 357 19.43 18.11 -8.14
CA GLY A 357 18.80 18.43 -6.87
C GLY A 357 19.47 17.79 -5.66
N GLN A 358 19.06 18.23 -4.47
CA GLN A 358 19.55 17.72 -3.20
C GLN A 358 18.44 16.94 -2.50
N ILE A 359 18.75 15.75 -2.00
CA ILE A 359 17.80 14.92 -1.25
C ILE A 359 17.52 15.56 0.10
N THR A 360 16.26 15.93 0.36
CA THR A 360 15.82 16.56 1.62
C THR A 360 15.33 15.52 2.62
N GLN A 361 14.64 14.48 2.13
CA GLN A 361 14.17 13.35 2.94
C GLN A 361 13.94 12.11 2.07
N VAL A 362 13.91 10.94 2.72
CA VAL A 362 13.57 9.65 2.10
C VAL A 362 12.37 9.08 2.84
N VAL A 363 11.29 8.80 2.12
CA VAL A 363 10.03 8.29 2.68
C VAL A 363 9.67 7.00 1.95
N GLY A 364 10.05 5.86 2.53
CA GLY A 364 9.89 4.57 1.87
C GLY A 364 10.80 4.45 0.64
N ASP A 365 10.21 4.24 -0.54
CA ASP A 365 10.92 4.13 -1.82
C ASP A 365 10.88 5.45 -2.63
N GLU A 366 10.30 6.52 -2.06
CA GLU A 366 10.25 7.86 -2.64
C GLU A 366 11.29 8.75 -1.95
N ILE A 367 12.05 9.49 -2.75
CA ILE A 367 13.01 10.48 -2.28
C ILE A 367 12.45 11.87 -2.56
N GLU A 368 12.35 12.71 -1.53
CA GLU A 368 12.07 14.13 -1.73
C GLU A 368 13.37 14.84 -2.09
N VAL A 369 13.33 15.58 -3.18
CA VAL A 369 14.49 16.25 -3.74
C VAL A 369 14.12 17.71 -3.99
N SER A 370 14.95 18.61 -3.47
CA SER A 370 14.93 20.03 -3.84
C SER A 370 15.69 20.18 -5.14
N CYS A 371 15.03 20.58 -6.22
CA CYS A 371 15.62 20.71 -7.55
C CYS A 371 16.13 22.13 -7.82
N MET A 372 17.25 22.21 -8.54
CA MET A 372 17.83 23.44 -9.05
C MET A 372 17.32 23.71 -10.47
N LYS A 373 17.16 25.00 -10.78
CA LYS A 373 16.84 25.45 -12.14
C LYS A 373 18.12 25.71 -12.93
N GLN A 374 18.25 25.07 -14.09
CA GLN A 374 19.34 25.35 -15.03
C GLN A 374 19.11 26.66 -15.78
N LEU A 375 20.15 27.48 -15.94
CA LEU A 375 20.14 28.73 -16.70
C LEU A 375 20.54 28.50 -18.16
N GLY A 376 19.52 28.27 -19.00
CA GLY A 376 19.71 27.92 -20.42
C GLY A 376 20.44 26.59 -20.55
N ALA A 377 21.27 26.44 -21.59
CA ALA A 377 22.08 25.23 -21.82
C ALA A 377 23.46 25.27 -21.15
N LYS A 378 23.69 26.18 -20.19
CA LYS A 378 24.99 26.38 -19.54
C LYS A 378 25.10 25.51 -18.29
N ASN A 379 26.33 25.22 -17.86
CA ASN A 379 26.62 24.61 -16.56
C ASN A 379 26.48 25.66 -15.43
N VAL A 380 25.27 26.19 -15.26
CA VAL A 380 24.92 27.18 -14.24
C VAL A 380 23.52 26.87 -13.74
N PHE A 381 23.40 26.68 -12.44
CA PHE A 381 22.21 26.26 -11.74
C PHE A 381 21.89 27.26 -10.62
N THR A 382 20.62 27.46 -10.33
CA THR A 382 20.17 28.33 -9.25
C THR A 382 19.06 27.65 -8.46
N TRP A 383 19.04 27.90 -7.14
CA TRP A 383 17.94 27.45 -6.30
C TRP A 383 16.71 28.31 -6.56
N PRO A 384 15.58 27.71 -6.99
CA PRO A 384 14.35 28.47 -7.17
C PRO A 384 13.84 29.02 -5.83
N GLN A 385 13.10 30.12 -5.91
CA GLN A 385 12.41 30.74 -4.78
C GLN A 385 10.94 30.91 -5.18
N PRO A 386 10.01 30.12 -4.63
CA PRO A 386 10.19 29.11 -3.57
C PRO A 386 10.95 27.85 -4.04
N SER A 387 11.46 27.06 -3.08
CA SER A 387 12.16 25.80 -3.36
C SER A 387 11.27 24.82 -4.12
N ASP A 388 11.83 24.18 -5.15
CA ASP A 388 11.14 23.21 -6.00
C ASP A 388 11.34 21.81 -5.39
N LEU A 389 10.40 21.39 -4.55
CA LEU A 389 10.43 20.13 -3.82
C LEU A 389 9.50 19.12 -4.49
N LEU A 390 10.08 18.04 -5.01
CA LEU A 390 9.32 16.93 -5.59
C LEU A 390 9.73 15.59 -4.98
N PHE A 391 8.79 14.66 -4.98
CA PHE A 391 9.08 13.26 -4.69
C PHE A 391 9.38 12.51 -5.98
N TYR A 392 10.52 11.83 -6.00
CA TYR A 392 11.00 11.01 -7.09
C TYR A 392 11.09 9.56 -6.63
N TYR A 393 10.98 8.60 -7.54
CA TYR A 393 11.34 7.22 -7.20
C TYR A 393 12.84 7.02 -7.32
N GLU A 394 13.38 6.05 -6.59
CA GLU A 394 14.80 5.66 -6.73
C GLU A 394 15.16 5.32 -8.19
N ALA A 395 14.20 4.78 -8.97
CA ALA A 395 14.38 4.49 -10.39
C ALA A 395 14.52 5.74 -11.28
N ASP A 396 14.10 6.90 -10.80
CA ASP A 396 14.22 8.18 -11.51
C ASP A 396 15.57 8.85 -11.22
N VAL A 397 16.36 8.33 -10.27
CA VAL A 397 17.72 8.80 -10.00
C VAL A 397 18.65 8.30 -11.08
N LEU A 398 19.17 9.24 -11.87
CA LEU A 398 20.08 8.94 -12.96
C LEU A 398 21.52 8.81 -12.47
N SER A 399 21.94 9.63 -11.50
CA SER A 399 23.27 9.54 -10.90
C SER A 399 23.38 10.33 -9.60
N VAL A 400 24.27 9.89 -8.70
CA VAL A 400 24.73 10.70 -7.55
C VAL A 400 25.89 11.57 -8.00
N ILE A 401 25.88 12.85 -7.62
CA ILE A 401 26.89 13.84 -8.00
C ILE A 401 27.48 14.52 -6.77
N SER A 402 28.58 15.24 -6.98
CA SER A 402 29.16 16.09 -5.95
C SER A 402 28.28 17.32 -5.70
N GLU A 403 28.42 17.95 -4.54
CA GLU A 403 27.79 19.24 -4.26
C GLU A 403 28.21 20.28 -5.32
N PRO A 404 27.25 20.97 -5.98
CA PRO A 404 27.55 21.99 -6.96
C PRO A 404 28.40 23.14 -6.39
N GLU A 405 29.51 23.46 -7.08
CA GLU A 405 30.42 24.53 -6.67
C GLU A 405 29.76 25.90 -6.80
N PRO A 406 29.87 26.79 -5.79
CA PRO A 406 29.32 28.14 -5.88
C PRO A 406 30.09 28.97 -6.93
N VAL A 407 29.36 29.56 -7.86
CA VAL A 407 29.88 30.56 -8.83
C VAL A 407 29.76 31.96 -8.23
N ASN A 408 28.66 32.23 -7.55
CA ASN A 408 28.40 33.44 -6.76
C ASN A 408 27.31 33.14 -5.72
N SER A 409 26.84 34.15 -4.98
CA SER A 409 25.84 33.99 -3.91
C SER A 409 24.48 33.42 -4.35
N ARG A 410 24.18 33.38 -5.66
CA ARG A 410 22.88 32.91 -6.21
C ARG A 410 23.01 31.77 -7.22
N HIS A 411 24.23 31.40 -7.61
CA HIS A 411 24.46 30.47 -8.72
C HIS A 411 25.54 29.46 -8.35
N SER A 412 25.33 28.21 -8.76
CA SER A 412 26.30 27.12 -8.62
C SER A 412 26.52 26.43 -9.96
N ARG A 413 27.57 25.62 -10.07
CA ARG A 413 27.92 24.83 -11.26
C ARG A 413 28.30 23.41 -10.85
N LEU A 414 28.07 22.44 -11.73
CA LEU A 414 28.57 21.09 -11.56
C LEU A 414 30.08 21.03 -11.85
N THR A 415 30.77 20.05 -11.28
CA THR A 415 32.14 19.71 -11.66
C THR A 415 32.20 19.33 -13.15
N THR A 416 33.39 19.39 -13.77
CA THR A 416 33.55 19.00 -15.19
C THR A 416 33.11 17.55 -15.45
N GLU A 417 33.29 16.65 -14.47
CA GLU A 417 32.89 15.25 -14.58
C GLU A 417 31.37 15.10 -14.45
N ASP A 418 30.77 15.73 -13.43
CA ASP A 418 29.32 15.62 -13.18
C ASP A 418 28.51 16.36 -14.25
N TRP A 419 29.07 17.43 -14.84
CA TRP A 419 28.47 18.09 -16.01
C TRP A 419 28.41 17.17 -17.23
N LYS A 420 29.44 16.36 -17.49
CA LYS A 420 29.40 15.35 -18.56
C LYS A 420 28.34 14.29 -18.31
N LYS A 421 28.17 13.85 -17.05
CA LYS A 421 27.11 12.91 -16.64
C LYS A 421 25.73 13.50 -16.91
N PHE A 422 25.50 14.75 -16.50
CA PHE A 422 24.27 15.49 -16.73
C PHE A 422 23.95 15.64 -18.23
N GLN A 423 24.95 16.00 -19.05
CA GLN A 423 24.77 16.14 -20.50
C GLN A 423 24.49 14.82 -21.22
N ALA A 424 25.05 13.70 -20.77
CA ALA A 424 24.77 12.39 -21.33
C ALA A 424 23.31 11.93 -21.10
N GLN A 425 22.61 12.63 -20.20
CA GLN A 425 21.25 12.33 -19.76
C GLN A 425 20.22 13.38 -20.24
N SER A 426 20.66 14.45 -20.93
CA SER A 426 19.86 15.62 -21.34
C SER A 426 19.33 15.56 -22.75
#